data_AF-A0A960JNY9-F1
#
_entry.id   AF-A0A960JNY9-F1
#
_cell.length_a   1.000
_cell.length_b   1.000
_cell.length_c   1.000
_cell.angle_alpha   90.00
_cell.angle_beta   90.00
_cell.angle_gamma   90.00
#
_symmetry.space_group_name_H-M   'P 1'
#
loop_
_entity.id
_entity.type
_entity.pdbx_description
1 polymer ?
#
loop_
_entity_poly.entity_id
_entity_poly.type
_entity_poly.pdbx_seq_one_letter_code
_entity_poly.pdbx_strand_id
1 'polypeptide(L)'
;MALTQQSRTEIYTALTSIIPDQAVEEMLSYFPARDLDEPASKDYIETRIAAVQVQMSDMEARLTQAMHAEINGLRAELVDRIDAQGTAL
;
A
#
# COMPACT_ATOMS: atom_id res chain seq x y z
N MET A 1 33.43 2.13 -2.87
CA MET A 1 32.29 1.42 -2.24
C MET A 1 31.09 2.32 -2.36
N ALA A 2 29.95 1.82 -2.84
CA ALA A 2 28.75 2.63 -3.02
C ALA A 2 27.72 2.30 -1.93
N LEU A 3 27.11 3.34 -1.38
CA LEU A 3 26.17 3.28 -0.25
C LEU A 3 24.75 2.99 -0.78
N THR A 4 23.99 2.18 -0.05
CA THR A 4 22.55 1.99 -0.30
C THR A 4 21.79 3.25 0.09
N GLN A 5 20.59 3.46 -0.45
CA GLN A 5 19.76 4.62 -0.12
C GLN A 5 19.38 4.63 1.36
N GLN A 6 19.14 3.46 1.97
CA GLN A 6 18.91 3.34 3.41
C GLN A 6 20.12 3.85 4.22
N SER A 7 21.33 3.39 3.90
CA SER A 7 22.53 3.86 4.59
C SER A 7 22.80 5.34 4.33
N ARG A 8 22.50 5.86 3.12
CA ARG A 8 22.58 7.31 2.84
C ARG A 8 21.63 8.12 3.71
N THR A 9 20.40 7.64 3.89
CA THR A 9 19.40 8.31 4.75
C THR A 9 19.80 8.24 6.22
N GLU A 10 20.25 7.09 6.72
CA GLU A 10 20.72 6.94 8.10
C GLU A 10 21.95 7.82 8.39
N ILE A 11 22.91 7.87 7.46
CA ILE A 11 24.09 8.74 7.57
C ILE A 11 23.70 10.21 7.50
N TYR A 12 22.79 10.58 6.60
CA TYR A 12 22.29 11.95 6.51
C TYR A 12 21.64 12.38 7.82
N THR A 13 20.66 11.62 8.33
CA THR A 13 19.95 11.92 9.58
C THR A 13 20.88 11.96 10.79
N ALA A 14 21.89 11.10 10.86
CA ALA A 14 22.85 11.11 11.95
C ALA A 14 23.79 12.32 11.88
N LEU A 15 24.32 12.65 10.69
CA LEU A 15 25.33 13.70 10.53
C LEU A 15 24.77 15.11 10.48
N THR A 16 23.54 15.33 10.03
CA THR A 16 22.89 16.65 10.06
C THR A 16 22.67 17.18 11.47
N SER A 17 22.71 16.30 12.48
CA SER A 17 22.71 16.71 13.90
C SER A 17 24.05 17.24 14.40
N ILE A 18 25.14 17.02 13.66
CA ILE A 18 26.52 17.33 14.07
C ILE A 18 27.15 18.40 13.16
N ILE A 19 26.90 18.33 11.86
CA ILE A 19 27.43 19.26 10.86
C ILE A 19 26.30 19.81 9.98
N PRO A 20 26.48 20.99 9.36
CA PRO A 20 25.47 21.59 8.50
C PRO A 20 25.09 20.68 7.32
N ASP A 21 23.79 20.64 6.99
CA ASP A 21 23.21 19.78 5.95
C ASP A 21 23.99 19.82 4.63
N GLN A 22 24.41 21.02 4.21
CA GLN A 22 25.16 21.22 2.98
C GLN A 22 26.51 20.50 2.95
N ALA A 23 27.19 20.40 4.11
CA ALA A 23 28.44 19.64 4.23
C ALA A 23 28.19 18.13 4.21
N VAL A 24 27.07 17.67 4.78
CA VAL A 24 26.66 16.26 4.71
C VAL A 24 26.34 15.86 3.26
N GLU A 25 25.63 16.71 2.52
CA GLU A 25 25.30 16.47 1.12
C GLU A 25 26.55 16.44 0.22
N GLU A 26 27.47 17.39 0.42
CA GLU A 26 28.77 17.39 -0.25
C GLU A 26 29.54 16.10 0.05
N MET A 27 29.58 15.63 1.30
CA MET A 27 30.22 14.37 1.68
C MET A 27 29.54 13.15 1.02
N LEU A 28 28.21 13.11 1.00
CA LEU A 28 27.45 12.02 0.40
C LEU A 28 27.53 12.00 -1.14
N SER A 29 27.87 13.13 -1.78
CA SER A 29 28.05 13.23 -3.23
C SER A 29 29.28 12.48 -3.75
N TYR A 30 30.29 12.25 -2.90
CA TYR A 30 31.48 11.46 -3.23
C TYR A 30 31.22 9.94 -3.21
N PHE A 31 30.07 9.50 -2.70
CA PHE A 31 29.65 8.11 -2.73
C PHE A 31 28.65 7.90 -3.88
N PRO A 32 28.98 7.07 -4.89
CA PRO A 32 28.04 6.77 -5.95
C PRO A 32 26.77 6.16 -5.36
N ALA A 33 25.60 6.71 -5.72
CA ALA A 33 24.31 6.16 -5.33
C ALA A 33 24.08 4.86 -6.10
N ARG A 34 24.21 3.71 -5.43
CA ARG A 34 24.15 2.40 -6.08
C ARG A 34 22.75 1.99 -6.54
N ASP A 35 21.71 2.64 -6.02
CA ASP A 35 20.31 2.19 -6.19
C ASP A 35 19.64 2.66 -7.50
N LEU A 36 20.36 3.33 -8.41
CA LEU A 36 19.87 3.62 -9.76
C LEU A 36 20.37 2.64 -10.84
N ASP A 37 21.34 1.76 -10.53
CA ASP A 37 22.06 0.97 -11.56
C ASP A 37 21.85 -0.55 -11.49
N GLU A 38 21.09 -1.09 -10.53
CA GLU A 38 20.70 -2.50 -10.56
C GLU A 38 19.24 -2.61 -11.01
N PRO A 39 18.96 -2.94 -12.29
CA PRO A 39 17.59 -3.20 -12.71
C PRO A 39 17.03 -4.30 -11.82
N ALA A 40 15.92 -4.03 -11.15
CA ALA A 40 15.23 -5.04 -10.36
C ALA A 40 15.03 -6.28 -11.23
N SER A 41 15.34 -7.45 -10.68
CA SER A 41 15.20 -8.69 -11.44
C SER A 41 13.77 -8.82 -11.94
N LYS A 42 13.60 -9.32 -13.16
CA LYS A 42 12.28 -9.58 -13.74
C LYS A 42 11.40 -10.39 -12.78
N ASP A 43 11.98 -11.39 -12.13
CA ASP A 43 11.34 -12.25 -11.13
C ASP A 43 10.82 -11.47 -9.90
N TYR A 44 11.60 -10.50 -9.39
CA TYR A 44 11.16 -9.64 -8.30
C TYR A 44 9.96 -8.78 -8.71
N ILE A 45 10.00 -8.19 -9.90
CA ILE A 45 8.91 -7.37 -10.42
C ILE A 45 7.65 -8.23 -10.63
N GLU A 46 7.78 -9.41 -11.24
CA GLU A 46 6.67 -10.35 -11.46
C GLU A 46 6.04 -10.82 -10.16
N THR A 47 6.86 -11.12 -9.15
CA THR A 47 6.39 -11.49 -7.81
C THR A 47 5.60 -10.35 -7.16
N ARG A 48 6.07 -9.11 -7.30
CA ARG A 48 5.37 -7.94 -6.75
C ARG A 48 4.06 -7.64 -7.48
N ILE A 49 4.04 -7.79 -8.80
CA ILE A 49 2.82 -7.65 -9.61
C ILE A 49 1.80 -8.72 -9.22
N ALA A 50 2.23 -9.99 -9.09
CA ALA A 50 1.36 -11.08 -8.66
C ALA A 50 0.78 -10.82 -7.26
N ALA A 51 1.59 -10.34 -6.32
CA ALA A 51 1.12 -9.99 -4.98
C ALA A 51 0.05 -8.88 -5.00
N VAL A 52 0.24 -7.83 -5.81
CA VAL A 52 -0.75 -6.76 -5.97
C VAL A 52 -2.04 -7.29 -6.61
N GLN A 53 -1.95 -8.15 -7.63
CA GLN A 53 -3.12 -8.76 -8.26
C GLN A 53 -3.94 -9.59 -7.26
N VAL A 54 -3.28 -10.39 -6.41
CA VAL A 54 -3.96 -11.15 -5.35
C VAL A 54 -4.65 -10.22 -4.36
N GLN A 55 -3.99 -9.15 -3.93
CA GLN A 55 -4.59 -8.17 -3.02
C GLN A 55 -5.81 -7.47 -3.64
N MET A 56 -5.77 -7.16 -4.94
CA MET A 56 -6.90 -6.57 -5.64
C MET A 56 -8.08 -7.54 -5.74
N SER A 57 -7.86 -8.79 -6.12
CA SER A 57 -8.93 -9.80 -6.18
C SER A 57 -9.57 -10.06 -4.82
N ASP A 58 -8.78 -10.07 -3.74
CA ASP A 58 -9.31 -10.22 -2.39
C ASP A 58 -10.15 -9.00 -1.96
N MET A 59 -9.73 -7.79 -2.34
CA MET A 59 -10.51 -6.57 -2.10
C MET A 59 -11.84 -6.58 -2.87
N GLU A 60 -11.84 -6.99 -4.14
CA GLU A 60 -13.06 -7.12 -4.96
C GLU A 60 -14.03 -8.16 -4.38
N ALA A 61 -13.52 -9.29 -3.89
CA ALA A 61 -14.33 -10.32 -3.25
C ALA A 61 -15.00 -9.79 -1.97
N ARG A 62 -14.23 -9.09 -1.11
CA ARG A 62 -14.74 -8.47 0.11
C ARG A 62 -15.79 -7.41 -0.17
N LEU A 63 -15.57 -6.56 -1.18
CA LEU A 63 -16.54 -5.55 -1.59
C LEU A 63 -17.84 -6.19 -2.07
N THR A 64 -17.74 -7.20 -2.95
CA THR A 64 -18.89 -7.94 -3.47
C THR A 64 -19.69 -8.60 -2.34
N GLN A 65 -19.01 -9.22 -1.38
CA GLN A 65 -19.65 -9.84 -0.23
C GLN A 65 -20.37 -8.83 0.65
N ALA A 66 -19.76 -7.67 0.92
CA ALA A 66 -20.37 -6.60 1.69
C ALA A 66 -21.64 -6.07 1.01
N MET A 67 -21.58 -5.83 -0.31
CA MET A 67 -22.74 -5.38 -1.09
C MET A 67 -23.89 -6.41 -1.07
N HIS A 68 -23.60 -7.70 -1.23
CA HIS A 68 -24.63 -8.74 -1.14
C HIS A 68 -25.25 -8.81 0.26
N ALA A 69 -24.45 -8.67 1.31
CA ALA A 69 -24.96 -8.65 2.68
C ALA A 69 -25.92 -7.47 2.90
N GLU A 70 -25.54 -6.27 2.43
CA GLU A 70 -26.36 -5.06 2.54
C GLU A 70 -27.67 -5.18 1.76
N ILE A 71 -27.62 -5.64 0.50
CA ILE A 71 -28.82 -5.86 -0.32
C ILE A 71 -29.77 -6.88 0.32
N ASN A 72 -29.23 -7.98 0.84
CA ASN A 72 -30.05 -9.00 1.51
C ASN A 72 -30.68 -8.47 2.80
N GLY A 73 -29.95 -7.65 3.56
CA GLY A 73 -30.49 -6.95 4.74
C GLY A 73 -31.65 -6.03 4.37
N LEU A 74 -31.46 -5.15 3.39
CA LEU A 74 -32.49 -4.24 2.89
C LEU A 74 -33.72 -5.00 2.36
N ARG A 75 -33.51 -6.13 1.68
CA ARG A 75 -34.60 -6.98 1.19
C ARG A 75 -35.40 -7.60 2.33
N ALA A 76 -34.73 -8.07 3.38
CA ALA A 76 -35.39 -8.62 4.56
C ALA A 76 -36.23 -7.56 5.29
N GLU A 77 -35.67 -6.35 5.47
CA GLU A 77 -36.39 -5.22 6.07
C GLU A 77 -37.63 -4.82 5.26
N LEU A 78 -37.54 -4.85 3.92
CA LEU A 78 -38.68 -4.54 3.06
C LEU A 78 -39.80 -5.58 3.19
N VAL A 79 -39.46 -6.88 3.25
CA VAL A 79 -40.42 -7.96 3.46
C VAL A 79 -41.12 -7.81 4.80
N ASP A 80 -40.37 -7.59 5.88
CA ASP A 80 -40.91 -7.40 7.23
C ASP A 80 -41.89 -6.22 7.28
N ARG A 81 -41.57 -5.11 6.61
CA ARG A 81 -42.46 -3.94 6.48
C ARG A 81 -43.75 -4.24 5.72
N ILE A 82 -43.68 -5.01 4.63
CA ILE A 82 -44.86 -5.36 3.83
C ILE A 82 -45.78 -6.29 4.64
N ASP A 83 -45.22 -7.28 5.34
CA ASP A 83 -45.98 -8.19 6.20
C ASP A 83 -46.63 -7.44 7.38
N ALA A 84 -45.91 -6.49 7.98
CA ALA A 84 -46.45 -5.64 9.04
C ALA A 84 -47.60 -4.72 8.57
N GLN A 85 -47.59 -4.28 7.30
CA GLN A 85 -48.68 -3.49 6.73
C GLN A 85 -49.86 -4.35 6.25
N GLY A 86 -49.61 -5.56 5.75
CA GLY A 86 -50.64 -6.49 5.29
C GLY A 86 -51.45 -7.13 6.42
N THR A 87 -50.91 -7.20 7.63
CA THR A 87 -51.60 -7.69 8.84
C THR A 87 -52.48 -6.64 9.53
N ALA A 88 -52.41 -5.37 9.09
CA ALA A 88 -53.15 -4.25 9.67
C ALA A 88 -54.45 -3.87 8.94
N LEU A 89 -54.82 -4.61 7.87
CA LEU A 89 -56.06 -4.45 7.08
C LEU A 89 -56.96 -5.69 7.22
#